data_AF-A0A7W0G4R7-F1
#
_entry.id   AF-A0A7W0G4R7-F1
#
_cell.length_a   1.000
_cell.length_b   1.000
_cell.length_c   1.000
_cell.angle_alpha   90.00
_cell.angle_beta   90.00
_cell.angle_gamma   90.00
#
_symmetry.space_group_name_H-M   'P 1'
#
loop_
_entity.id
_entity.type
_entity.pdbx_description
1 polymer ?
#
loop_
_entity_poly.entity_id
_entity_poly.type
_entity_poly.pdbx_seq_one_letter_code
_entity_poly.pdbx_strand_id
1 'polypeptide(L)'
;MAKMVIKRVGVFSLAKIQSVIMAAVGLVIGIPLGLLTMVFGAAIMAAGGSDGRAGGGVGIGIGLFYMIGLPIMYGVLGFITGAVSALVYNVASGFLGGLELELENADEGYAVPPQPQDWQAQQYQPGQQQHPY
;
A
#
# COMPACT_ATOMS: atom_id res chain seq x y z
N MET A 1 -18.98 -20.46 0.72
CA MET A 1 -17.92 -19.78 -0.02
C MET A 1 -18.55 -19.02 -1.18
N ALA A 2 -18.22 -17.74 -1.35
CA ALA A 2 -18.73 -16.91 -2.44
C ALA A 2 -17.66 -16.79 -3.53
N LYS A 3 -18.02 -17.10 -4.78
CA LYS A 3 -17.12 -16.96 -5.94
C LYS A 3 -17.34 -15.59 -6.58
N MET A 4 -16.29 -14.79 -6.69
CA MET A 4 -16.34 -13.44 -7.28
C MET A 4 -15.29 -13.31 -8.37
N VAL A 5 -15.54 -12.51 -9.41
CA VAL A 5 -14.59 -12.30 -10.50
C VAL A 5 -14.21 -10.83 -10.60
N ILE A 6 -12.91 -10.53 -10.48
CA ILE A 6 -12.40 -9.19 -10.72
C ILE A 6 -12.28 -8.97 -12.23
N LYS A 7 -13.09 -8.06 -12.77
CA LYS A 7 -13.02 -7.67 -14.19
C LYS A 7 -12.14 -6.44 -14.42
N ARG A 8 -12.02 -5.57 -13.42
CA ARG A 8 -11.21 -4.35 -13.51
C ARG A 8 -10.59 -4.04 -12.15
N VAL A 9 -9.37 -3.52 -12.18
CA VAL A 9 -8.66 -2.98 -11.02
C VAL A 9 -8.48 -1.47 -11.18
N GLY A 10 -8.63 -0.76 -10.06
CA GLY A 10 -8.39 0.68 -10.03
C GLY A 10 -6.90 0.97 -10.22
N VAL A 11 -6.54 1.67 -11.30
CA VAL A 11 -5.15 1.98 -11.65
C VAL A 11 -4.42 2.67 -10.51
N PHE A 12 -5.05 3.71 -9.94
CA PHE A 12 -4.48 4.46 -8.83
C PHE A 12 -4.41 3.65 -7.52
N SER A 13 -5.33 2.70 -7.33
CA SER A 13 -5.32 1.83 -6.14
C SER A 13 -4.12 0.88 -6.20
N LEU A 14 -3.96 0.18 -7.32
CA LEU A 14 -2.84 -0.76 -7.51
C LEU A 14 -1.49 -0.03 -7.51
N ALA A 15 -1.41 1.14 -8.16
CA ALA A 15 -0.19 1.94 -8.19
C ALA A 15 0.28 2.35 -6.78
N LYS A 16 -0.64 2.78 -5.90
CA LYS A 16 -0.29 3.11 -4.50
C LYS A 16 0.19 1.89 -3.72
N ILE A 17 -0.52 0.77 -3.82
CA ILE A 17 -0.14 -0.47 -3.14
C ILE A 17 1.27 -0.90 -3.61
N GLN A 18 1.49 -0.94 -4.91
CA GLN A 18 2.78 -1.33 -5.49
C GLN A 18 3.91 -0.35 -5.13
N SER A 19 3.60 0.95 -5.06
CA SER A 19 4.54 1.98 -4.61
C SER A 19 5.00 1.74 -3.17
N VAL A 20 4.07 1.45 -2.26
CA VAL A 20 4.41 1.16 -0.85
C VAL A 20 5.21 -0.13 -0.73
N ILE A 21 4.79 -1.19 -1.44
CA ILE A 21 5.51 -2.48 -1.45
C ILE A 21 6.95 -2.28 -1.94
N MET A 22 7.14 -1.59 -3.07
CA MET A 22 8.48 -1.37 -3.62
C MET A 22 9.32 -0.42 -2.77
N ALA A 23 8.73 0.62 -2.18
CA ALA A 23 9.42 1.48 -1.23
C ALA A 23 9.91 0.69 0.01
N ALA A 24 9.09 -0.24 0.52
CA ALA A 24 9.49 -1.12 1.61
C ALA A 24 10.65 -2.05 1.22
N VAL A 25 10.64 -2.60 0.00
CA VAL A 25 11.79 -3.35 -0.54
C VAL A 25 13.04 -2.46 -0.62
N GLY A 26 12.88 -1.23 -1.11
CA GLY A 26 13.94 -0.22 -1.15
C GLY A 26 14.51 0.12 0.23
N LEU A 27 13.68 0.12 1.29
CA LEU A 27 14.13 0.30 2.68
C LEU A 27 14.90 -0.91 3.19
N VAL A 28 14.37 -2.11 2.98
CA VAL A 28 14.99 -3.37 3.43
C VAL A 28 16.39 -3.54 2.82
N ILE A 29 16.59 -3.11 1.57
CA ILE A 29 17.89 -3.16 0.90
C ILE A 29 18.74 -1.91 1.22
N GLY A 30 18.12 -0.74 1.23
CA GLY A 30 18.79 0.55 1.36
C GLY A 30 19.38 0.79 2.75
N ILE A 31 18.71 0.33 3.82
CA ILE A 31 19.19 0.51 5.19
C ILE A 31 20.50 -0.27 5.43
N PRO A 32 20.58 -1.60 5.19
CA PRO A 32 21.82 -2.33 5.40
C PRO A 32 22.98 -1.84 4.52
N LEU A 33 22.73 -1.57 3.24
CA LEU A 33 23.75 -1.05 2.33
C LEU A 33 24.19 0.37 2.71
N GLY A 34 23.25 1.21 3.14
CA GLY A 34 23.53 2.56 3.62
C GLY A 34 24.40 2.56 4.87
N LEU A 35 24.06 1.72 5.86
CA LEU A 35 24.88 1.56 7.08
C LEU A 35 26.28 1.04 6.73
N LEU A 36 26.37 0.03 5.88
CA LEU A 36 27.65 -0.56 5.49
C LEU A 36 28.57 0.48 4.85
N THR A 37 28.06 1.22 3.86
CA THR A 37 28.83 2.26 3.15
C THR A 37 29.22 3.42 4.06
N MET A 38 28.37 3.81 5.02
CA MET A 38 28.72 4.79 6.04
C MET A 38 29.83 4.32 6.98
N VAL A 39 29.76 3.08 7.46
CA VAL A 39 30.79 2.51 8.35
C VAL A 39 32.14 2.45 7.65
N PHE A 40 32.18 1.99 6.40
CA PHE A 40 33.41 2.00 5.60
C PHE A 40 33.89 3.42 5.30
N GLY A 41 32.98 4.34 4.96
CA GLY A 41 33.32 5.75 4.75
C GLY A 41 33.94 6.40 5.98
N ALA A 42 33.38 6.15 7.16
CA ALA A 42 33.91 6.62 8.43
C ALA A 42 35.30 6.02 8.74
N ALA A 43 35.50 4.73 8.48
CA ALA A 43 36.80 4.07 8.65
C ALA A 43 37.88 4.67 7.73
N ILE A 44 37.55 4.97 6.48
CA ILE A 44 38.46 5.62 5.51
C ILE A 44 38.83 7.04 5.98
N MET A 45 37.87 7.82 6.49
CA MET A 45 38.16 9.14 7.05
C MET A 45 39.09 9.07 8.27
N ALA A 46 38.90 8.07 9.13
CA ALA A 46 39.73 7.91 10.33
C ALA A 46 41.18 7.51 9.99
N ALA A 47 41.39 6.75 8.90
CA ALA A 47 42.69 6.21 8.54
C ALA A 47 43.50 7.08 7.56
N GLY A 48 42.86 7.88 6.70
CA GLY A 48 43.49 8.36 5.46
C GLY A 48 43.98 9.83 5.40
N GLY A 49 44.16 10.53 6.51
CA GLY A 49 44.68 11.92 6.47
C GLY A 49 43.78 12.87 5.66
N SER A 50 44.37 13.79 4.85
CA SER A 50 43.59 14.73 4.01
C SER A 50 42.78 14.01 2.92
N ASP A 51 43.35 12.98 2.30
CA ASP A 51 42.76 12.32 1.14
C ASP A 51 41.66 11.33 1.58
N GLY A 52 41.84 10.71 2.75
CA GLY A 52 40.82 9.88 3.40
C GLY A 52 39.59 10.66 3.82
N ARG A 53 39.73 11.94 4.17
CA ARG A 53 38.58 12.82 4.49
C ARG A 53 37.66 13.01 3.28
N ALA A 54 38.23 13.27 2.10
CA ALA A 54 37.46 13.42 0.87
C ALA A 54 36.78 12.10 0.48
N GLY A 55 37.55 11.00 0.44
CA GLY A 55 37.02 9.68 0.06
C GLY A 55 35.95 9.15 1.02
N GLY A 56 36.17 9.30 2.32
CA GLY A 56 35.21 8.83 3.32
C GLY A 56 33.95 9.71 3.43
N GLY A 57 34.05 11.01 3.16
CA GLY A 57 32.89 11.90 3.03
C GLY A 57 31.95 11.49 1.89
N VAL A 58 32.51 11.07 0.75
CA VAL A 58 31.73 10.49 -0.36
C VAL A 58 31.02 9.20 0.07
N GLY A 59 31.71 8.33 0.82
CA GLY A 59 31.11 7.09 1.35
C GLY A 59 29.89 7.33 2.25
N ILE A 60 29.94 8.34 3.11
CA ILE A 60 28.79 8.74 3.95
C ILE A 60 27.64 9.29 3.09
N GLY A 61 27.94 10.13 2.09
CA GLY A 61 26.94 10.67 1.18
C GLY A 61 26.22 9.58 0.38
N ILE A 62 26.95 8.59 -0.12
CA ILE A 62 26.37 7.41 -0.81
C ILE A 62 25.49 6.61 0.16
N GLY A 63 25.91 6.45 1.42
CA GLY A 63 25.10 5.74 2.41
C GLY A 63 23.77 6.43 2.72
N LEU A 64 23.76 7.77 2.79
CA LEU A 64 22.52 8.55 2.92
C LEU A 64 21.61 8.35 1.71
N PHE A 65 22.17 8.35 0.50
CA PHE A 65 21.41 8.10 -0.71
C PHE A 65 20.79 6.70 -0.71
N TYR A 66 21.51 5.67 -0.25
CA TYR A 66 20.93 4.33 -0.14
C TYR A 66 19.82 4.25 0.91
N MET A 67 19.93 4.95 2.03
CA MET A 67 18.88 4.94 3.05
C MET A 67 17.60 5.67 2.64
N ILE A 68 17.72 6.78 1.90
CA ILE A 68 16.59 7.68 1.63
C ILE A 68 16.22 7.68 0.15
N GLY A 69 17.23 7.80 -0.71
CA GLY A 69 17.07 7.84 -2.16
C GLY A 69 16.53 6.53 -2.74
N LEU A 70 17.07 5.36 -2.34
CA LEU A 70 16.58 4.07 -2.86
C LEU A 70 15.10 3.80 -2.56
N PRO A 71 14.61 3.95 -1.31
CA PRO A 71 13.17 3.81 -1.03
C PRO A 71 12.28 4.71 -1.87
N ILE A 72 12.67 5.98 -2.03
CA ILE A 72 11.89 6.95 -2.81
C ILE A 72 11.89 6.53 -4.28
N MET A 73 13.06 6.19 -4.84
CA MET A 73 13.20 5.74 -6.21
C MET A 73 12.39 4.48 -6.48
N TYR A 74 12.50 3.47 -5.61
CA TYR A 74 11.72 2.24 -5.72
C TYR A 74 10.22 2.49 -5.52
N GLY A 75 9.83 3.41 -4.65
CA GLY A 75 8.44 3.83 -4.51
C GLY A 75 7.87 4.44 -5.79
N VAL A 76 8.63 5.31 -6.47
CA VAL A 76 8.21 5.91 -7.74
C VAL A 76 8.16 4.87 -8.86
N LEU A 77 9.18 4.01 -8.96
CA LEU A 77 9.19 2.92 -9.94
C LEU A 77 8.06 1.91 -9.69
N GLY A 78 7.79 1.60 -8.43
CA GLY A 78 6.65 0.77 -8.01
C GLY A 78 5.30 1.39 -8.39
N PHE A 79 5.17 2.71 -8.24
CA PHE A 79 3.96 3.42 -8.67
C PHE A 79 3.74 3.31 -10.18
N ILE A 80 4.78 3.58 -10.98
CA ILE A 80 4.72 3.54 -12.45
C ILE A 80 4.41 2.11 -12.92
N THR A 81 5.17 1.13 -12.43
CA THR A 81 4.97 -0.28 -12.80
C THR A 81 3.62 -0.80 -12.34
N GLY A 82 3.13 -0.41 -11.17
CA GLY A 82 1.79 -0.75 -10.68
C GLY A 82 0.68 -0.14 -11.55
N ALA A 83 0.82 1.12 -11.95
CA ALA A 83 -0.12 1.78 -12.85
C ALA A 83 -0.17 1.10 -14.22
N VAL A 84 0.99 0.80 -14.82
CA VAL A 84 1.10 0.08 -16.08
C VAL A 84 0.50 -1.31 -15.97
N SER A 85 0.81 -2.04 -14.90
CA SER A 85 0.28 -3.40 -14.65
C SER A 85 -1.24 -3.40 -14.52
N ALA A 86 -1.83 -2.39 -13.87
CA ALA A 86 -3.29 -2.24 -13.78
C ALA A 86 -3.93 -1.99 -15.14
N LEU A 87 -3.31 -1.16 -15.98
CA LEU A 87 -3.80 -0.89 -17.33
C LEU A 87 -3.78 -2.17 -18.17
N VAL A 88 -2.66 -2.89 -18.13
CA VAL A 88 -2.50 -4.18 -18.83
C VAL A 88 -3.53 -5.20 -18.33
N TYR A 89 -3.72 -5.31 -17.01
CA TYR A 89 -4.72 -6.20 -16.44
C TYR A 89 -6.13 -5.87 -16.94
N ASN A 90 -6.52 -4.59 -16.94
CA ASN A 90 -7.86 -4.17 -17.37
C ASN A 90 -8.15 -4.45 -18.85
N VAL A 91 -7.10 -4.46 -19.68
CA VAL A 91 -7.20 -4.86 -21.08
C VAL A 91 -7.28 -6.37 -21.19
N ALA A 92 -6.37 -7.10 -20.54
CA ALA A 92 -6.31 -8.55 -20.58
C ALA A 92 -7.58 -9.22 -20.01
N SER A 93 -8.14 -8.67 -18.93
CA SER A 93 -9.38 -9.17 -18.31
C SER A 93 -10.60 -9.06 -19.22
N GLY A 94 -10.59 -8.12 -20.17
CA GLY A 94 -11.62 -8.00 -21.21
C GLY A 94 -11.64 -9.20 -22.15
N PHE A 95 -10.49 -9.84 -22.38
CA PHE A 95 -10.36 -11.01 -23.26
C PHE A 95 -10.39 -12.34 -22.50
N LEU A 96 -9.81 -12.38 -21.29
CA LEU A 96 -9.57 -13.61 -20.53
C LEU A 96 -10.62 -13.87 -19.44
N GLY A 97 -11.61 -12.99 -19.26
CA GLY A 97 -12.71 -13.17 -18.31
C GLY A 97 -12.46 -12.64 -16.89
N GLY A 98 -11.22 -12.23 -16.57
CA GLY A 98 -10.87 -11.64 -15.26
C GLY A 98 -10.21 -12.64 -14.31
N LEU A 99 -10.05 -12.23 -13.04
CA LEU A 99 -9.43 -13.07 -12.00
C LEU A 99 -10.51 -13.61 -11.06
N GLU A 100 -10.66 -14.94 -10.99
CA GLU A 100 -11.59 -15.60 -10.07
C GLU A 100 -11.02 -15.62 -8.65
N LEU A 101 -11.85 -15.20 -7.70
CA LEU A 101 -11.56 -15.21 -6.27
C LEU A 101 -12.59 -16.09 -5.57
N GLU A 102 -12.11 -16.93 -4.67
CA GLU A 102 -12.93 -17.64 -3.71
C GLU A 102 -12.82 -16.92 -2.37
N LEU A 103 -13.96 -16.43 -1.89
CA LEU A 103 -14.04 -15.66 -0.66
C LEU A 103 -14.78 -16.47 0.41
N GLU A 104 -14.16 -16.54 1.58
CA GLU A 104 -14.77 -17.05 2.80
C GLU A 104 -15.21 -15.85 3.65
N ASN A 105 -16.43 -15.90 4.18
CA ASN A 105 -16.86 -14.90 5.14
C ASN A 105 -16.08 -15.16 6.44
N ALA A 106 -15.29 -14.19 6.90
CA ALA A 106 -14.60 -14.26 8.19
C ALA A 106 -15.58 -14.26 9.40
N ASP A 107 -16.88 -14.20 9.13
CA ASP A 107 -17.99 -13.94 10.04
C ASP A 107 -18.81 -15.19 10.39
N GLU A 108 -18.21 -16.38 10.47
CA GLU A 108 -18.87 -17.53 11.12
C GLU A 108 -19.25 -17.24 12.60
N GLY A 109 -18.77 -16.12 13.18
CA GLY A 109 -19.16 -15.60 14.50
C GLY A 109 -19.98 -14.29 14.51
N TYR A 110 -20.29 -13.67 13.36
CA TYR A 110 -21.11 -12.45 13.35
C TYR A 110 -22.60 -12.82 13.32
N ALA A 111 -23.18 -13.01 14.50
CA ALA A 111 -24.63 -12.99 14.62
C ALA A 111 -25.12 -11.62 14.18
N VAL A 112 -25.88 -11.57 13.08
CA VAL A 112 -26.55 -10.35 12.64
C VAL A 112 -27.24 -9.74 13.86
N PRO A 113 -26.83 -8.53 14.33
CA PRO A 113 -27.45 -7.94 15.49
C PRO A 113 -28.95 -7.81 15.23
N PRO A 114 -29.79 -8.08 16.24
CA PRO A 114 -31.24 -8.03 16.06
C PRO A 114 -31.60 -6.69 15.42
N GLN A 115 -32.33 -6.75 14.29
CA GLN A 115 -32.70 -5.53 13.57
C GLN A 115 -33.40 -4.57 14.54
N PRO A 116 -33.09 -3.26 14.53
CA PRO A 116 -33.79 -2.30 15.37
C PRO A 116 -35.29 -2.36 15.06
N GLN A 117 -36.08 -2.81 16.04
CA GLN A 117 -37.54 -3.01 15.94
C GLN A 117 -38.30 -1.70 15.69
N ASP A 118 -37.61 -0.57 15.89
CA ASP A 118 -38.03 0.81 15.87
C ASP A 118 -38.29 1.37 14.45
N TRP A 119 -37.79 0.73 13.39
CA TRP A 119 -38.06 1.16 12.00
C TRP A 119 -39.49 0.83 11.51
N GLN A 120 -40.22 -0.08 12.19
CA GLN A 120 -41.62 -0.38 11.86
C GLN A 120 -42.61 0.56 12.58
N ALA A 121 -42.21 1.18 13.69
CA ALA A 121 -43.08 2.02 14.52
C ALA A 121 -43.32 3.43 13.95
N GLN A 122 -42.60 3.82 12.91
CA GLN A 122 -42.68 5.17 12.30
C GLN A 122 -43.46 5.19 10.97
N GLN A 123 -44.12 4.09 10.60
CA GLN A 123 -45.11 4.11 9.54
C GLN A 123 -46.33 4.91 10.02
N TYR A 124 -46.28 6.23 9.79
CA TYR A 124 -47.37 7.19 9.92
C TYR A 124 -48.75 6.53 9.68
N GLN A 125 -49.60 6.46 10.70
CA GLN A 125 -51.04 6.27 10.55
C GLN A 125 -51.69 7.66 10.54
N PRO A 126 -52.03 8.23 9.37
CA PRO A 126 -52.72 9.50 9.32
C PRO A 126 -54.19 9.26 9.71
N GLY A 127 -54.55 9.57 10.95
CA GLY A 127 -55.96 9.52 11.37
C GLY A 127 -56.27 9.48 12.86
N GLN A 128 -55.29 9.35 13.76
CA GLN A 128 -55.55 9.16 15.19
C GLN A 128 -55.16 10.39 16.03
N GLN A 129 -55.58 11.60 15.61
CA GLN A 129 -55.68 12.75 16.52
C GLN A 129 -57.17 13.00 16.80
N GLN A 130 -57.74 12.21 17.71
CA GLN A 130 -59.00 12.57 18.36
C GLN A 130 -58.66 13.29 19.67
N HIS A 131 -58.89 14.60 19.69
CA HIS A 131 -58.93 15.42 20.90
C HIS A 131 -60.16 15.02 21.73
N PRO A 132 -60.00 14.80 23.05
CA PRO A 132 -61.05 15.07 24.01
C PRO A 132 -60.73 16.38 24.75
N TYR A 133 -61.76 17.20 24.85
CA TYR A 133 -61.88 18.53 25.46
C TYR A 133 -61.05 18.79 26.72
#